data_AF-A0A6C0M523-F1
#
_entry.id   AF-A0A6C0M523-F1
#
_cell.length_a   1.000
_cell.length_b   1.000
_cell.length_c   1.000
_cell.angle_alpha   90.00
_cell.angle_beta   90.00
_cell.angle_gamma   90.00
#
_symmetry.space_group_name_H-M   'P 1'
#
loop_
_entity.id
_entity.type
_entity.pdbx_description
1 polymer ?
#
loop_
_entity_poly.entity_id
_entity_poly.type
_entity_poly.pdbx_seq_one_letter_code
_entity_poly.pdbx_strand_id
1 'polypeptide(L)'
;MRVRNKINEEFEGFIHDKPLWTGGCDCTHRRRIDHRKLIGATLLCIETDEHAHIGYDTKDEEIRYDDLFMIHSGKWVFIRFNPDGKGVDMVDKLERLIDEVRTQIARIEEDKNTELLEVIKLFYPS
;
A
#
# COMPACT_ATOMS: atom_id res chain seq x y z
N MET A 1 6.60 -6.19 12.68
CA MET A 1 5.57 -6.25 13.76
C MET A 1 5.07 -4.88 14.23
N ARG A 2 5.90 -3.81 14.24
CA ARG A 2 5.47 -2.46 14.68
C ARG A 2 4.47 -1.76 13.75
N VAL A 3 4.68 -1.81 12.43
CA VAL A 3 3.80 -1.16 11.43
C VAL A 3 2.38 -1.72 11.50
N ARG A 4 2.24 -3.05 11.50
CA ARG A 4 0.93 -3.71 11.59
C ARG A 4 0.14 -3.35 12.84
N ASN A 5 0.78 -3.46 14.00
CA ASN A 5 0.10 -3.15 15.25
C ASN A 5 -0.33 -1.67 15.27
N LYS A 6 0.55 -0.77 14.82
CA LYS A 6 0.22 0.66 14.77
C LYS A 6 -0.95 0.97 13.83
N ILE A 7 -1.02 0.34 12.66
CA ILE A 7 -2.18 0.52 11.75
C ILE A 7 -3.46 -0.04 12.38
N ASN A 8 -3.39 -1.17 13.08
CA ASN A 8 -4.58 -1.82 13.65
C ASN A 8 -5.09 -1.16 14.92
N GLU A 9 -4.20 -0.48 15.65
CA GLU A 9 -4.55 0.36 16.79
C GLU A 9 -5.26 1.65 16.34
N GLU A 10 -4.87 2.20 15.19
CA GLU A 10 -5.37 3.49 14.70
C GLU A 10 -6.57 3.36 13.75
N PHE A 11 -6.70 2.23 13.05
CA PHE A 11 -7.71 2.05 12.00
C PHE A 11 -8.39 0.70 12.05
N GLU A 12 -9.72 0.72 12.02
CA GLU A 12 -10.53 -0.48 11.86
C GLU A 12 -10.67 -0.89 10.40
N GLY A 13 -10.87 -2.19 10.14
CA GLY A 13 -11.27 -2.72 8.84
C GLY A 13 -10.14 -3.01 7.85
N PHE A 14 -8.88 -2.85 8.24
CA PHE A 14 -7.76 -3.34 7.43
C PHE A 14 -7.68 -4.88 7.46
N ILE A 15 -7.37 -5.45 6.29
CA ILE A 15 -7.07 -6.87 6.11
C ILE A 15 -5.56 -6.99 5.91
N HIS A 16 -4.92 -7.91 6.64
CA HIS A 16 -3.47 -8.13 6.57
C HIS A 16 -3.13 -9.52 6.08
N ASP A 17 -2.05 -9.61 5.30
CA ASP A 17 -1.39 -10.86 4.89
C ASP A 17 -2.36 -11.93 4.37
N LYS A 18 -3.42 -11.48 3.69
CA LYS A 18 -4.34 -12.37 2.97
C LYS A 18 -4.11 -12.19 1.47
N PRO A 19 -3.83 -13.27 0.73
CA PRO A 19 -3.65 -13.16 -0.72
C PRO A 19 -4.90 -12.56 -1.38
N LEU A 20 -4.68 -11.77 -2.42
CA LEU A 20 -5.75 -11.49 -3.39
C LEU A 20 -5.98 -12.79 -4.18
N TRP A 21 -7.17 -13.37 -4.06
CA TRP A 21 -7.49 -14.63 -4.75
C TRP A 21 -7.78 -14.36 -6.22
N THR A 22 -7.03 -15.02 -7.09
CA THR A 22 -7.20 -14.96 -8.55
C THR A 22 -7.35 -16.38 -9.05
N GLY A 23 -8.58 -16.82 -9.27
CA GLY A 23 -8.90 -18.22 -9.57
C GLY A 23 -8.13 -18.78 -10.77
N GLY A 24 -6.97 -19.41 -10.51
CA GLY A 24 -6.21 -20.19 -11.49
C GLY A 24 -4.68 -20.00 -11.54
N CYS A 25 -4.12 -18.92 -10.98
CA CYS A 25 -2.65 -18.75 -10.88
C CYS A 25 -2.19 -18.80 -9.43
N ASP A 26 -1.19 -19.64 -9.10
CA ASP A 26 -0.43 -19.54 -7.84
C ASP A 26 0.56 -18.36 -7.88
N CYS A 27 0.00 -17.18 -8.13
CA CYS A 27 0.67 -15.89 -8.11
C CYS A 27 0.61 -15.29 -6.67
N THR A 28 0.26 -16.11 -5.67
CA THR A 28 -0.08 -15.71 -4.29
C THR A 28 1.05 -14.98 -3.57
N HIS A 29 2.31 -15.28 -3.89
CA HIS A 29 3.47 -14.58 -3.33
C HIS A 29 3.64 -13.17 -3.86
N ARG A 30 3.27 -12.90 -5.12
CA ARG A 30 3.39 -11.57 -5.74
C ARG A 30 2.22 -10.64 -5.38
N ARG A 31 1.10 -11.20 -4.90
CA ARG A 31 -0.19 -10.48 -4.71
C ARG A 31 -0.59 -10.33 -3.25
N ARG A 32 0.33 -10.57 -2.31
CA ARG A 32 0.13 -10.22 -0.90
C ARG A 32 0.41 -8.74 -0.73
N ILE A 33 -0.61 -8.05 -0.23
CA ILE A 33 -0.51 -6.67 0.21
C ILE A 33 -0.52 -6.75 1.72
N ASP A 34 0.44 -6.09 2.37
CA ASP A 34 0.59 -6.19 3.82
C ASP A 34 -0.68 -5.74 4.54
N HIS A 35 -1.29 -4.65 4.06
CA HIS A 35 -2.52 -4.07 4.60
C HIS A 35 -3.38 -3.57 3.45
N ARG A 36 -4.66 -3.95 3.43
CA ARG A 36 -5.62 -3.34 2.50
C ARG A 36 -6.96 -3.05 3.13
N LYS A 37 -7.62 -2.00 2.66
CA LYS A 37 -8.99 -1.64 3.04
C LYS A 37 -9.75 -1.16 1.82
N LEU A 38 -10.95 -1.70 1.59
CA LEU A 38 -11.86 -1.22 0.56
C LEU A 38 -12.68 -0.06 1.14
N ILE A 39 -12.63 1.10 0.49
CA ILE A 39 -13.35 2.32 0.88
C ILE A 39 -14.10 2.82 -0.35
N GLY A 40 -15.43 2.75 -0.33
CA GLY A 40 -16.23 2.91 -1.54
C GLY A 40 -15.85 1.89 -2.61
N ALA A 41 -15.39 2.38 -3.77
CA ALA A 41 -14.85 1.54 -4.85
C ALA A 41 -13.30 1.52 -4.89
N THR A 42 -12.62 2.18 -3.95
CA THR A 42 -11.15 2.31 -3.95
C THR A 42 -10.51 1.32 -2.98
N LEU A 43 -9.48 0.60 -3.43
CA LEU A 43 -8.66 -0.22 -2.55
C LEU A 43 -7.44 0.58 -2.07
N LEU A 44 -7.44 0.95 -0.78
CA LEU A 44 -6.30 1.56 -0.12
C LEU A 44 -5.37 0.45 0.38
N CYS A 45 -4.13 0.48 -0.08
CA CYS A 45 -3.12 -0.55 0.13
C CYS A 45 -1.88 0.06 0.79
N ILE A 46 -1.30 -0.62 1.78
CA ILE A 46 -0.06 -0.21 2.43
C ILE A 46 0.93 -1.37 2.31
N GLU A 47 2.12 -1.07 1.82
CA GLU A 47 3.22 -2.02 1.62
C GLU A 47 4.46 -1.52 2.36
N THR A 48 5.01 -2.37 3.22
CA THR A 48 6.24 -2.14 3.96
C THR A 48 7.38 -2.70 3.13
N ASP A 49 8.21 -1.82 2.58
CA ASP A 49 9.34 -2.17 1.73
C ASP A 49 10.63 -2.06 2.54
N GLU A 50 10.91 -3.11 3.31
CA GLU A 50 12.20 -3.27 3.98
C GLU A 50 13.26 -3.59 2.91
N HIS A 51 14.41 -2.92 2.94
CA HIS A 51 15.48 -3.06 1.95
C HIS A 51 15.17 -2.51 0.55
N ALA A 52 14.59 -1.30 0.46
CA ALA A 52 14.25 -0.54 -0.76
C ALA A 52 15.39 -0.30 -1.80
N HIS A 53 16.50 -1.03 -1.72
CA HIS A 53 17.68 -0.96 -2.58
C HIS A 53 17.84 -2.15 -3.55
N ILE A 54 17.04 -3.21 -3.45
CA ILE A 54 17.29 -4.46 -4.20
C ILE A 54 16.12 -4.75 -5.15
N GLY A 55 16.24 -4.32 -6.42
CA GLY A 55 15.45 -4.88 -7.51
C GLY A 55 14.23 -4.09 -8.00
N TYR A 56 14.28 -2.75 -7.97
CA TYR A 56 13.27 -1.94 -8.66
C TYR A 56 13.45 -2.07 -10.19
N ASP A 57 12.69 -2.96 -10.83
CA ASP A 57 12.56 -3.03 -12.30
C ASP A 57 11.21 -2.43 -12.69
N THR A 58 11.24 -1.40 -13.54
CA THR A 58 10.03 -0.71 -14.03
C THR A 58 9.09 -1.67 -14.75
N LYS A 59 9.61 -2.73 -15.37
CA LYS A 59 8.77 -3.74 -16.05
C LYS A 59 7.97 -4.60 -15.08
N ASP A 60 8.54 -4.91 -13.90
CA ASP A 60 7.83 -5.68 -12.89
C ASP A 60 6.68 -4.86 -12.28
N GLU A 61 6.81 -3.53 -12.21
CA GLU A 61 5.72 -2.65 -11.77
C GLU A 61 4.59 -2.56 -12.80
N GLU A 62 4.90 -2.42 -14.09
CA GLU A 62 3.88 -2.42 -15.15
C GLU A 62 3.06 -3.72 -15.12
N ILE A 63 3.73 -4.87 -15.08
CA ILE A 63 3.08 -6.18 -14.97
C ILE A 63 2.24 -6.28 -13.68
N ARG A 64 2.73 -5.72 -12.58
CA ARG A 64 2.01 -5.70 -11.30
C ARG A 64 0.71 -4.90 -11.42
N TYR A 65 0.73 -3.73 -12.04
CA TYR A 65 -0.47 -2.91 -12.16
C TYR A 65 -1.50 -3.53 -13.11
N ASP A 66 -1.05 -4.10 -14.23
CA ASP A 66 -1.93 -4.85 -15.14
C ASP A 66 -2.61 -6.02 -14.42
N ASP A 67 -1.85 -6.78 -13.63
CA ASP A 67 -2.38 -7.86 -12.81
C ASP A 67 -3.40 -7.36 -11.76
N LEU A 68 -3.16 -6.20 -11.15
CA LEU A 68 -4.07 -5.64 -10.14
C LEU A 68 -5.41 -5.21 -10.75
N PHE A 69 -5.42 -4.64 -11.95
CA PHE A 69 -6.66 -4.29 -12.66
C PHE A 69 -7.51 -5.50 -13.03
N MET A 70 -6.88 -6.66 -13.23
CA MET A 70 -7.61 -7.93 -13.44
C MET A 70 -8.30 -8.45 -12.16
N ILE A 71 -7.92 -7.94 -10.99
CA ILE A 71 -8.39 -8.43 -9.68
C ILE A 71 -9.49 -7.53 -9.11
N HIS A 72 -9.34 -6.22 -9.25
CA HIS A 72 -10.30 -5.24 -8.76
C HIS A 72 -10.43 -4.13 -9.80
N SER A 73 -11.65 -3.92 -10.28
CA SER A 73 -11.98 -2.95 -11.33
C SER A 73 -12.14 -1.51 -10.82
N GLY A 74 -11.95 -1.28 -9.52
CA GLY A 74 -12.02 0.05 -8.92
C GLY A 74 -10.67 0.76 -8.88
N LYS A 75 -10.64 1.94 -8.24
CA LYS A 75 -9.41 2.73 -8.09
C LYS A 75 -8.49 2.08 -7.05
N TRP A 76 -7.20 2.37 -7.15
CA TRP A 76 -6.17 1.87 -6.26
C TRP A 76 -5.33 3.02 -5.72
N VAL A 77 -5.06 2.99 -4.41
CA VAL A 77 -4.11 3.89 -3.77
C VAL A 77 -3.12 3.05 -2.99
N PHE A 78 -1.84 3.14 -3.35
CA PHE A 78 -0.74 2.47 -2.66
C PHE A 78 0.07 3.46 -1.85
N ILE A 79 0.25 3.16 -0.56
CA ILE A 79 1.26 3.80 0.29
C ILE A 79 2.40 2.80 0.44
N ARG A 80 3.50 3.06 -0.25
CA ARG A 80 4.76 2.33 -0.11
C ARG A 80 5.58 3.00 0.98
N PHE A 81 5.87 2.26 2.05
CA PHE A 81 6.56 2.76 3.23
C PHE A 81 7.91 2.07 3.39
N ASN A 82 9.00 2.84 3.34
CA ASN A 82 10.35 2.33 3.57
C ASN A 82 10.79 2.63 5.02
N PRO A 83 10.75 1.65 5.94
CA PRO A 83 11.20 1.86 7.31
C PRO A 83 12.71 2.08 7.42
N ASP A 84 13.51 1.67 6.43
CA ASP A 84 14.97 1.76 6.44
C ASP A 84 15.52 3.10 5.91
N GLY A 85 14.64 4.00 5.45
CA GLY A 85 15.03 5.32 4.95
C GLY A 85 15.87 6.10 5.97
N LYS A 86 16.95 6.76 5.54
CA LYS A 86 17.85 7.45 6.47
C LYS A 86 17.27 8.79 6.93
N GLY A 87 17.64 9.24 8.13
CA GLY A 87 17.43 10.63 8.58
C GLY A 87 16.17 10.93 9.39
N VAL A 88 15.32 9.93 9.65
CA VAL A 88 14.13 10.06 10.51
C VAL A 88 14.02 8.81 11.39
N ASP A 89 13.71 8.97 12.67
CA ASP A 89 13.54 7.82 13.57
C ASP A 89 12.25 7.04 13.26
N MET A 90 12.16 5.81 13.77
CA MET A 90 11.04 4.92 13.45
C MET A 90 9.70 5.41 14.00
N VAL A 91 9.68 6.13 15.12
CA VAL A 91 8.43 6.63 15.71
C VAL A 91 7.86 7.73 14.82
N ASP A 92 8.69 8.71 14.48
CA ASP A 92 8.31 9.80 13.56
C ASP A 92 7.86 9.26 12.20
N LYS A 93 8.56 8.24 11.67
CA LYS A 93 8.14 7.57 10.42
C LYS A 93 6.77 6.92 10.51
N LEU A 94 6.47 6.27 11.63
CA LEU A 94 5.16 5.66 11.85
C LEU A 94 4.08 6.73 11.96
N GLU A 95 4.33 7.84 12.67
CA GLU A 95 3.37 8.95 12.74
C GLU A 95 3.08 9.51 11.35
N ARG A 96 4.11 9.76 10.55
CA ARG A 96 3.96 10.19 9.15
C ARG A 96 3.21 9.19 8.29
N LEU A 97 3.42 7.89 8.48
CA LEU A 97 2.64 6.86 7.81
C LEU A 97 1.15 6.94 8.20
N ILE A 98 0.85 7.08 9.49
CA ILE A 98 -0.53 7.17 9.99
C ILE A 98 -1.23 8.42 9.46
N ASP A 99 -0.54 9.57 9.46
CA ASP A 99 -1.08 10.80 8.90
C ASP A 99 -1.34 10.69 7.39
N GLU A 100 -0.46 10.00 6.65
CA GLU A 100 -0.67 9.73 5.24
C GLU A 100 -1.88 8.80 5.02
N VAL A 101 -2.02 7.74 5.82
CA VAL A 101 -3.20 6.85 5.74
C VAL A 101 -4.49 7.63 6.01
N ARG A 102 -4.53 8.50 7.04
CA ARG A 102 -5.69 9.38 7.31
C ARG A 102 -5.97 10.29 6.13
N THR A 103 -4.93 10.90 5.57
CA THR A 103 -5.04 11.79 4.40
C THR A 103 -5.65 11.05 3.21
N GLN A 104 -5.19 9.84 2.91
CA GLN A 104 -5.71 9.07 1.78
C GLN A 104 -7.12 8.55 2.03
N ILE A 105 -7.47 8.16 3.26
CA ILE A 105 -8.87 7.83 3.62
C ILE A 105 -9.78 9.01 3.32
N ALA A 106 -9.45 10.20 3.84
CA ALA A 106 -10.25 11.42 3.62
C ALA A 106 -10.35 11.77 2.13
N ARG A 107 -9.22 11.69 1.39
CA ARG A 107 -9.22 11.91 -0.07
C ARG A 107 -10.15 10.95 -0.80
N ILE A 108 -10.17 9.67 -0.41
CA ILE A 108 -11.03 8.66 -1.04
C ILE A 108 -12.51 8.94 -0.73
N GLU A 109 -12.82 9.24 0.54
CA GLU A 109 -14.18 9.55 0.97
C GLU A 109 -14.75 10.82 0.30
N GLU A 110 -13.87 11.77 -0.03
CA GLU A 110 -14.19 13.00 -0.75
C GLU A 110 -14.06 12.87 -2.29
N ASP A 111 -13.82 11.66 -2.82
CA ASP A 111 -13.59 11.35 -4.25
C ASP A 111 -12.49 12.22 -4.93
N LYS A 112 -11.47 12.59 -4.14
CA LYS A 112 -10.29 13.35 -4.57
C LYS A 112 -9.15 12.48 -5.10
N ASN A 113 -9.30 11.15 -5.08
CA ASN A 113 -8.40 10.24 -5.78
C ASN A 113 -8.90 10.05 -7.23
N THR A 114 -8.36 10.82 -8.17
CA THR A 114 -8.89 10.90 -9.54
C THR A 114 -8.31 9.84 -10.46
N GLU A 115 -7.10 9.37 -10.17
CA GLU A 115 -6.44 8.36 -10.99
C GLU A 115 -6.92 6.95 -10.65
N LEU A 116 -6.84 6.07 -11.64
CA LEU A 116 -7.12 4.64 -11.43
C LEU A 116 -6.09 4.00 -10.48
N LEU A 117 -4.87 4.54 -10.46
CA LEU A 117 -3.78 4.09 -9.62
C LEU A 117 -2.98 5.31 -9.14
N GLU A 118 -2.85 5.44 -7.82
CA GLU A 118 -1.97 6.40 -7.17
C GLU A 118 -0.94 5.68 -6.30
N VAL A 119 0.32 6.09 -6.36
CA VAL A 119 1.41 5.47 -5.58
C VAL A 119 2.15 6.55 -4.81
N ILE A 120 2.00 6.52 -3.49
CA ILE A 120 2.65 7.42 -2.54
C ILE A 120 3.85 6.68 -1.94
N LYS A 121 5.04 7.24 -2.10
CA LYS A 121 6.28 6.68 -1.55
C LYS A 121 6.73 7.49 -0.33
N LEU A 122 6.81 6.85 0.82
CA LEU A 122 7.30 7.46 2.07
C LEU A 122 8.71 6.97 2.39
N PHE A 123 9.63 7.92 2.62
CA PHE A 123 11.02 7.68 3.02
C PHE A 123 11.88 6.91 2.00
N TYR A 124 11.59 7.07 0.71
CA TYR A 124 12.45 6.60 -0.37
C TYR A 124 13.48 7.68 -0.75
N PRO A 125 14.70 7.29 -1.15
CA PRO A 125 15.63 8.25 -1.73
C PRO A 125 15.03 8.86 -3.00
N SER A 126 15.20 10.17 -3.15
CA SER A 126 14.83 10.97 -4.32
C SER A 126 15.74 10.71 -5.51
#